data_AF-A0A450U326-F1
#
_entry.id   AF-A0A450U326-F1
#
_cell.length_a   1.000
_cell.length_b   1.000
_cell.length_c   1.000
_cell.angle_alpha   90.00
_cell.angle_beta   90.00
_cell.angle_gamma   90.00
#
_symmetry.space_group_name_H-M   'P 1'
#
loop_
_entity.id
_entity.type
_entity.pdbx_description
1 polymer ?
#
loop_
_entity_poly.entity_id
_entity_poly.type
_entity_poly.pdbx_seq_one_letter_code
_entity_poly.pdbx_strand_id
1 'polypeptide(L)'
;MNIELPELKRIKIINSDEIFAIMQRVLLREEQIDRSKEHFWFVGLAADHQLLFIELITIGGRASASVSPREAFQIAVQKSAASVIMVHNHPDGNP
;
A
#
# COMPACT_ATOMS: atom_id res chain seq x y z
N MET A 1 -5.67 -12.95 -1.17
CA MET A 1 -6.04 -13.33 0.21
C MET A 1 -6.80 -12.16 0.82
N ASN A 2 -8.09 -12.31 1.10
CA ASN A 2 -8.89 -11.24 1.71
C ASN A 2 -8.57 -11.21 3.21
N ILE A 3 -7.73 -10.27 3.63
CA ILE A 3 -7.57 -9.97 5.05
C ILE A 3 -8.86 -9.27 5.47
N GLU A 4 -9.61 -9.86 6.39
CA GLU A 4 -10.84 -9.23 6.86
C GLU A 4 -10.51 -7.91 7.58
N LEU A 5 -11.25 -6.86 7.22
CA LEU A 5 -11.14 -5.50 7.78
C LEU A 5 -11.11 -5.40 9.32
N PRO A 6 -11.76 -6.27 10.13
CA PRO A 6 -11.71 -6.19 11.59
C PRO A 6 -10.30 -6.37 12.17
N GLU A 7 -9.42 -7.16 11.54
CA GLU A 7 -8.04 -7.33 12.01
C GLU A 7 -7.19 -6.10 11.70
N LEU A 8 -7.39 -5.49 10.53
CA LEU A 8 -6.67 -4.27 10.12
C LEU A 8 -6.97 -3.09 11.04
N LYS A 9 -8.22 -2.94 11.51
CA LYS A 9 -8.62 -1.88 12.44
C LYS A 9 -7.87 -1.90 13.78
N ARG A 10 -7.21 -3.02 14.15
CA ARG A 10 -6.39 -3.09 15.37
C ARG A 10 -4.97 -2.57 15.16
N ILE A 11 -4.54 -2.40 13.92
CA ILE A 11 -3.19 -1.95 13.57
C ILE A 11 -3.22 -0.43 13.47
N LYS A 12 -2.42 0.25 14.30
CA LYS A 12 -2.16 1.69 14.19
C LYS A 12 -0.82 1.92 13.50
N ILE A 13 -0.75 2.95 12.67
CA ILE A 13 0.48 3.37 11.99
C ILE A 13 0.83 4.77 12.46
N ILE A 14 1.90 4.89 13.24
CA ILE A 14 2.37 6.15 13.84
C ILE A 14 3.68 6.65 13.23
N ASN A 15 4.41 5.81 12.51
CA ASN A 15 5.69 6.18 11.88
C ASN A 15 5.97 5.39 10.60
N SER A 16 7.07 5.76 9.92
CA SER A 16 7.53 5.13 8.67
C SER A 16 8.02 3.70 8.87
N ASP A 17 8.60 3.37 10.02
CA ASP A 17 9.19 2.05 10.28
C ASP A 17 8.11 0.96 10.37
N GLU A 18 6.98 1.29 11.00
CA GLU A 18 5.81 0.42 11.09
C GLU A 18 5.23 0.11 9.71
N ILE A 19 5.02 1.14 8.89
CA ILE A 19 4.50 0.91 7.53
C ILE A 19 5.50 0.16 6.67
N PHE A 20 6.80 0.47 6.77
CA PHE A 20 7.85 -0.25 6.06
C PHE A 20 7.84 -1.73 6.41
N ALA A 21 7.77 -2.09 7.69
CA ALA A 21 7.74 -3.50 8.13
C ALA A 21 6.50 -4.25 7.63
N ILE A 22 5.34 -3.59 7.62
CA ILE A 22 4.09 -4.16 7.08
C ILE A 22 4.23 -4.37 5.57
N MET A 23 4.67 -3.35 4.83
CA MET A 23 4.74 -3.39 3.37
C MET A 23 5.81 -4.33 2.84
N GLN A 24 6.91 -4.50 3.56
CA GLN A 24 7.91 -5.54 3.26
C GLN A 24 7.29 -6.95 3.33
N ARG A 25 6.45 -7.23 4.33
CA ARG A 25 5.74 -8.51 4.42
C ARG A 25 4.69 -8.67 3.32
N VAL A 26 4.04 -7.59 2.91
CA VAL A 26 3.10 -7.60 1.77
C VAL A 26 3.85 -7.94 0.49
N LEU A 27 4.94 -7.24 0.15
CA LEU A 27 5.75 -7.49 -1.04
C LEU A 27 6.39 -8.90 -1.05
N LEU A 28 6.82 -9.42 0.09
CA LEU A 28 7.40 -10.77 0.18
C LEU A 28 6.38 -11.90 -0.06
N ARG A 29 5.07 -11.61 0.02
CA ARG A 29 4.02 -12.58 -0.33
C ARG A 29 3.74 -12.67 -1.83
N GLU A 30 4.20 -11.70 -2.61
CA GLU A 30 4.09 -11.74 -4.07
C GLU A 30 4.97 -12.84 -4.67
N GLU A 31 4.56 -13.34 -5.84
CA GLU A 31 5.39 -14.27 -6.61
C GLU A 31 6.71 -13.62 -7.03
N GLN A 32 7.72 -14.45 -7.30
CA GLN A 32 9.06 -13.95 -7.63
C GLN A 32 9.07 -13.07 -8.89
N ILE A 33 8.22 -13.39 -9.88
CA ILE A 33 8.10 -12.61 -11.11
C ILE A 33 7.54 -11.22 -10.81
N ASP A 34 6.48 -11.13 -10.01
CA ASP A 34 5.85 -9.84 -9.71
C ASP A 34 6.69 -9.00 -8.75
N ARG A 35 7.36 -9.61 -7.76
CA ARG A 35 8.33 -8.91 -6.90
C ARG A 35 9.47 -8.22 -7.66
N SER A 36 9.74 -8.60 -8.91
CA SER A 36 10.72 -7.95 -9.78
C SER A 36 10.22 -6.67 -10.49
N LYS A 37 8.97 -6.28 -10.25
CA LYS A 37 8.31 -5.08 -10.81
C LYS A 37 8.15 -4.00 -9.75
N GLU A 38 7.98 -2.77 -10.21
CA GLU A 38 7.53 -1.67 -9.35
C GLU A 38 6.04 -1.83 -9.05
N HIS A 39 5.70 -1.66 -7.79
CA HIS A 39 4.33 -1.62 -7.32
C HIS A 39 4.11 -0.28 -6.65
N PHE A 40 2.89 0.22 -6.77
CA PHE A 40 2.46 1.43 -6.09
C PHE A 40 1.18 1.12 -5.31
N TRP A 41 1.23 1.31 -3.99
CA TRP A 41 0.12 1.05 -3.09
C TRP A 41 -0.39 2.32 -2.44
N PHE A 42 -1.68 2.31 -2.14
CA PHE A 42 -2.29 3.21 -1.18
C PHE A 42 -2.59 2.47 0.11
N VAL A 43 -2.24 3.11 1.22
CA VAL A 43 -2.53 2.64 2.56
C VAL A 43 -3.47 3.65 3.19
N GLY A 44 -4.74 3.28 3.34
CA GLY A 44 -5.76 4.16 3.90
C GLY A 44 -5.78 4.09 5.42
N LEU A 45 -5.83 5.26 6.07
CA LEU A 45 -5.91 5.38 7.52
C LEU A 45 -7.20 6.08 7.96
N ALA A 46 -7.72 5.66 9.11
CA ALA A 46 -8.77 6.38 9.84
C ALA A 46 -8.20 7.63 10.51
N ALA A 47 -9.07 8.51 11.02
CA ALA A 47 -8.68 9.75 11.68
C ALA A 47 -7.80 9.54 12.92
N ASP A 48 -7.85 8.36 13.55
CA ASP A 48 -7.04 7.99 14.71
C ASP A 48 -5.85 7.07 14.37
N HIS A 49 -5.45 7.09 13.09
CA HIS A 49 -4.34 6.33 12.50
C HIS A 49 -4.51 4.81 12.45
N GLN A 50 -5.73 4.28 12.64
CA GLN A 50 -6.01 2.87 12.37
C GLN A 50 -5.92 2.56 10.88
N LEU A 51 -5.28 1.44 10.54
CA LEU A 51 -5.20 0.91 9.19
C LEU A 51 -6.58 0.45 8.70
N LEU A 52 -7.07 1.05 7.62
CA LEU A 52 -8.34 0.68 6.99
C LEU A 52 -8.14 -0.31 5.85
N PHE A 53 -7.15 -0.05 4.99
CA PHE A 53 -6.86 -0.89 3.84
C PHE A 53 -5.43 -0.71 3.34
N ILE A 54 -4.94 -1.70 2.60
CA ILE A 54 -3.76 -1.63 1.74
C ILE A 54 -4.23 -2.06 0.36
N GLU A 55 -4.16 -1.17 -0.63
CA GLU A 55 -4.60 -1.44 -1.99
C GLU A 55 -3.43 -1.28 -2.96
N LEU A 56 -3.21 -2.28 -3.82
CA LEU A 56 -2.32 -2.15 -4.96
C LEU A 56 -3.03 -1.33 -6.03
N ILE A 57 -2.49 -0.15 -6.35
CA ILE A 57 -3.08 0.78 -7.31
C ILE A 57 -2.59 0.49 -8.72
N THR A 58 -1.30 0.21 -8.87
CA THR A 58 -0.71 -0.15 -10.15
C THR A 58 0.50 -1.04 -9.94
N ILE A 59 0.68 -1.97 -10.88
CA ILE A 59 1.92 -2.72 -11.05
C ILE A 59 2.54 -2.26 -12.36
N GLY A 60 3.75 -1.75 -12.27
CA GLY A 60 4.49 -1.19 -13.38
C GLY A 60 5.43 -2.18 -14.03
N GLY A 61 6.33 -1.62 -14.84
CA GLY A 61 7.50 -2.34 -15.32
C GLY A 61 8.59 -2.40 -14.26
N ARG A 62 9.84 -2.55 -14.71
CA ARG A 62 11.03 -2.53 -13.84
C ARG A 62 11.43 -1.14 -13.33
N ALA A 63 10.92 -0.07 -13.95
CA ALA A 63 11.46 1.30 -13.78
C ALA A 63 10.40 2.38 -13.54
N SER A 64 9.13 2.08 -13.78
CA SER A 64 8.05 3.01 -13.47
C SER A 64 6.71 2.29 -13.36
N ALA A 65 5.87 2.79 -12.46
CA ALA A 65 4.44 2.48 -12.40
C ALA A 65 3.64 3.80 -12.50
N SER A 66 2.95 3.99 -13.63
CA SER A 66 2.12 5.19 -13.85
C SER A 66 0.78 5.04 -13.15
N VAL A 67 0.35 6.11 -12.46
CA VAL A 67 -0.92 6.16 -11.74
C VAL A 67 -1.73 7.39 -12.12
N SER A 68 -3.04 7.21 -12.32
CA SER A 68 -4.01 8.31 -12.41
C SER A 68 -4.39 8.74 -11.00
N PRO A 69 -4.06 9.98 -10.56
CA PRO A 69 -4.40 10.42 -9.21
C PRO A 69 -5.90 10.31 -8.93
N ARG A 70 -6.74 10.62 -9.91
CA ARG A 70 -8.20 10.52 -9.79
C ARG A 70 -8.64 9.11 -9.41
N GLU A 71 -8.14 8.09 -10.10
CA GLU A 71 -8.52 6.69 -9.83
C GLU A 71 -7.96 6.21 -8.49
N ALA A 72 -6.72 6.59 -8.16
CA ALA A 72 -6.12 6.23 -6.89
C ALA A 72 -6.88 6.84 -5.69
N PHE A 73 -7.19 8.14 -5.75
CA PHE A 73 -7.91 8.83 -4.69
C PHE A 73 -9.40 8.44 -4.62
N GLN A 74 -10.01 7.99 -5.72
CA GLN A 74 -11.39 7.48 -5.69
C GLN A 74 -11.53 6.30 -4.71
N ILE A 75 -10.53 5.41 -4.64
CA ILE A 75 -10.51 4.28 -3.69
C ILE A 75 -10.49 4.79 -2.25
N ALA A 76 -9.65 5.79 -1.96
CA ALA A 76 -9.55 6.39 -0.63
C ALA A 76 -10.89 7.00 -0.18
N VAL A 77 -11.57 7.71 -1.07
CA VAL A 77 -12.89 8.31 -0.81
C VAL A 77 -13.95 7.22 -0.60
N GLN A 78 -13.99 6.19 -1.45
CA GLN A 78 -14.96 5.09 -1.35
C GLN A 78 -14.81 4.29 -0.05
N LYS A 79 -13.57 4.13 0.43
CA LYS A 79 -13.25 3.42 1.68
C LYS A 79 -13.24 4.33 2.92
N SER A 80 -13.68 5.58 2.79
CA SER A 80 -13.78 6.56 3.88
C SER A 80 -12.47 6.76 4.65
N ALA A 81 -11.34 6.77 3.95
CA ALA A 81 -10.05 7.08 4.56
C ALA A 81 -9.95 8.56 4.91
N ALA A 82 -9.50 8.84 6.13
CA ALA A 82 -9.21 10.21 6.57
C ALA A 82 -7.86 10.71 6.02
N SER A 83 -6.93 9.80 5.80
CA SER A 83 -5.63 10.08 5.17
C SER A 83 -5.11 8.84 4.42
N VAL A 84 -4.14 9.06 3.52
CA VAL A 84 -3.48 7.98 2.77
C VAL A 84 -1.97 8.10 2.87
N ILE A 85 -1.29 6.96 3.00
CA ILE A 85 0.15 6.84 2.80
C ILE A 85 0.37 6.17 1.44
N MET A 86 1.23 6.77 0.61
CA MET A 86 1.63 6.20 -0.68
C MET A 86 2.93 5.42 -0.47
N VAL A 87 2.98 4.19 -0.98
CA VAL A 87 4.16 3.32 -0.87
C VAL A 87 4.51 2.78 -2.24
N HIS A 88 5.80 2.76 -2.57
CA HIS A 88 6.30 2.04 -3.74
C HIS A 88 7.57 1.27 -3.40
N ASN A 89 7.89 0.27 -4.22
CA ASN A 89 9.16 -0.44 -4.17
C ASN A 89 9.98 -0.16 -5.43
N HIS A 90 11.30 -0.12 -5.28
CA HIS A 90 12.24 -0.19 -6.39
C HIS A 90 12.89 -1.60 -6.41
N PRO A 91 12.72 -2.39 -7.49
CA PRO A 91 13.26 -3.75 -7.58
C PRO A 91 14.79 -3.85 -7.49
N ASP A 92 15.50 -2.76 -7.78
CA ASP A 92 16.96 -2.66 -7.67
C ASP A 92 17.44 -2.43 -6.22
N GLY A 93 16.51 -2.19 -5.29
CA GLY A 93 16.80 -1.94 -3.88
C GLY A 93 17.30 -0.53 -3.58
N ASN A 94 17.15 0.42 -4.50
CA ASN A 94 17.51 1.81 -4.28
C ASN A 94 16.26 2.66 -3.94
N PRO A 95 16.01 2.99 -2.66
CA PRO A 95 14.86 3.77 -2.22
C PRO A 95 14.97 5.28 -2.49
#